data_AF-A0A4Y9ZIE1-F1
#
_entry.id   AF-A0A4Y9ZIE1-F1
#
_cell.length_a   1.000
_cell.length_b   1.000
_cell.length_c   1.000
_cell.angle_alpha   90.00
_cell.angle_beta   90.00
_cell.angle_gamma   90.00
#
_symmetry.space_group_name_H-M   'P 1'
#
loop_
_entity.id
_entity.type
_entity.pdbx_description
1 polymer ?
#
loop_
_entity_poly.entity_id
_entity_poly.type
_entity_poly.pdbx_seq_one_letter_code
_entity_poly.pdbx_strand_id
1 'polypeptide(L)'
;MGPGEDAHLSTSQSRPSVPHVQELLACASGPAFPPSATPIKPSDTDAKLNLNRSLTLADLARVLSKRRAESRKRNPQYSLSTFHKVFGSSNSATLLTIFGGDLRAIHALLMEERLLPGFESFVRQPMGLTMMQFNATVLPLELSVEGEVEQGWKALL
;
A
#
# COMPACT_ATOMS: atom_id res chain seq x y z
N MET A 1 3.41 -6.74 2.95
CA MET A 1 2.62 -6.65 4.18
C MET A 1 1.32 -6.04 3.75
N GLY A 2 0.22 -6.79 3.85
CA GLY A 2 -1.11 -6.16 3.78
C GLY A 2 -1.35 -5.33 5.05
N PRO A 3 -2.50 -4.66 5.15
CA PRO A 3 -2.86 -3.90 6.35
C PRO A 3 -3.26 -4.81 7.54
N GLY A 4 -2.79 -6.05 7.61
CA GLY A 4 -3.02 -6.95 8.73
C GLY A 4 -2.10 -6.64 9.91
N GLU A 5 -2.48 -7.11 11.10
CA GLU A 5 -1.59 -7.10 12.28
C GLU A 5 -0.55 -8.22 12.22
N ASP A 6 0.55 -8.06 12.94
CA ASP A 6 1.53 -9.14 13.12
C ASP A 6 0.90 -10.32 13.90
N ALA A 7 1.24 -11.57 13.55
CA ALA A 7 0.74 -12.78 14.23
C ALA A 7 0.93 -12.78 15.74
N HIS A 8 1.97 -12.10 16.21
CA HIS A 8 2.26 -12.01 17.63
C HIS A 8 1.26 -11.11 18.37
N LEU A 9 0.74 -10.08 17.69
CA LEU A 9 -0.15 -9.08 18.26
C LEU A 9 -1.63 -9.39 18.02
N SER A 10 -1.94 -10.23 17.02
CA SER A 10 -3.30 -10.65 16.68
C SER A 10 -3.35 -12.15 16.37
N THR A 11 -4.38 -12.82 16.85
CA THR A 11 -4.67 -14.22 16.54
C THR A 11 -5.08 -14.45 15.09
N SER A 12 -5.44 -13.40 14.35
CA SER A 12 -5.87 -13.48 12.95
C SER A 12 -5.15 -12.45 12.09
N GLN A 13 -4.27 -12.91 11.19
CA GLN A 13 -3.60 -12.05 10.19
C GLN A 13 -4.43 -11.83 8.92
N SER A 14 -5.52 -12.58 8.72
CA SER A 14 -6.34 -12.52 7.51
C SER A 14 -7.35 -11.36 7.51
N ARG A 15 -7.60 -10.72 8.65
CA ARG A 15 -8.55 -9.61 8.75
C ARG A 15 -7.83 -8.28 8.54
N PRO A 16 -8.47 -7.31 7.86
CA PRO A 16 -7.90 -5.98 7.73
C PRO A 16 -7.82 -5.29 9.10
N SER A 17 -6.67 -4.70 9.44
CA SER A 17 -6.53 -3.81 10.59
C SER A 17 -7.06 -2.44 10.19
N VAL A 18 -8.22 -2.06 10.73
CA VAL A 18 -8.84 -0.74 10.48
C VAL A 18 -7.87 0.41 10.76
N PRO A 19 -7.09 0.42 11.87
CA PRO A 19 -6.07 1.44 12.10
C PRO A 19 -5.03 1.54 10.98
N HIS A 20 -4.50 0.42 10.48
CA HIS A 20 -3.52 0.42 9.40
C HIS A 20 -4.10 0.90 8.07
N VAL A 21 -5.35 0.52 7.77
CA VAL A 21 -6.04 1.04 6.58
C VAL A 21 -6.26 2.54 6.70
N GLN A 22 -6.75 3.03 7.84
CA GLN A 22 -6.96 4.46 8.05
C GLN A 22 -5.65 5.26 7.98
N GLU A 23 -4.56 4.73 8.53
CA GLU A 23 -3.24 5.34 8.41
C GLU A 23 -2.77 5.43 6.95
N LEU A 24 -2.95 4.35 6.18
CA LEU A 24 -2.63 4.34 4.76
C LEU A 24 -3.44 5.39 3.98
N LEU A 25 -4.73 5.52 4.26
CA LEU A 25 -5.58 6.51 3.59
C LEU A 25 -5.19 7.94 4.00
N ALA A 26 -4.93 8.17 5.29
CA ALA A 26 -4.56 9.48 5.83
C ALA A 26 -3.19 9.96 5.33
N CYS A 27 -2.29 9.05 4.97
CA CYS A 27 -0.96 9.44 4.49
C CYS A 27 -0.95 9.90 3.02
N ALA A 28 -2.04 9.74 2.28
CA ALA A 28 -2.06 10.00 0.85
C ALA A 28 -1.93 11.50 0.54
N SER A 29 -0.90 11.85 -0.22
CA SER A 29 -0.56 13.25 -0.53
C SER A 29 -0.75 13.61 -1.99
N GLY A 30 -1.02 12.62 -2.85
CA GLY A 30 -1.15 12.79 -4.29
C GLY A 30 -2.32 13.70 -4.72
N PRO A 31 -2.35 14.06 -6.01
CA PRO A 31 -3.43 14.86 -6.57
C PRO A 31 -4.77 14.12 -6.51
N ALA A 32 -5.85 14.83 -6.80
CA ALA A 32 -7.14 14.18 -6.94
C ALA A 32 -7.09 13.14 -8.07
N PHE A 33 -7.61 11.93 -7.81
CA PHE A 33 -7.67 10.91 -8.85
C PHE A 33 -8.72 11.33 -9.90
N PRO A 34 -8.42 11.20 -11.22
CA PRO A 34 -9.37 11.59 -12.25
C PRO A 34 -10.72 10.87 -12.06
N PRO A 35 -11.85 11.52 -12.37
CA PRO A 35 -13.15 10.91 -12.22
C PRO A 35 -13.25 9.65 -13.09
N SER A 36 -13.79 8.58 -12.51
CA SER A 36 -14.16 7.37 -13.24
C SER A 36 -15.14 7.70 -14.38
N ALA A 37 -15.13 6.90 -15.44
CA ALA A 37 -16.11 6.95 -16.53
C ALA A 37 -17.57 6.84 -16.03
N THR A 38 -17.76 6.28 -14.82
CA THR A 38 -19.01 6.32 -14.06
C THR A 38 -18.80 7.19 -12.81
N PRO A 39 -19.21 8.47 -12.84
CA PRO A 39 -19.05 9.36 -11.69
C PRO A 39 -19.93 8.91 -10.53
N ILE A 40 -19.30 8.37 -9.47
CA ILE A 40 -19.97 8.12 -8.20
C ILE A 40 -19.90 9.43 -7.40
N LYS A 41 -21.05 9.96 -7.01
CA LYS A 41 -21.13 11.15 -6.14
C LYS A 41 -20.44 10.82 -4.81
N PRO A 42 -19.47 11.64 -4.34
CA PRO A 42 -18.78 11.38 -3.08
C PRO A 42 -19.77 11.28 -1.93
N SER A 43 -19.63 10.24 -1.12
CA SER A 43 -20.37 10.11 0.14
C SER A 43 -19.75 10.98 1.24
N ASP A 44 -20.51 11.25 2.32
CA ASP A 44 -19.96 11.95 3.50
C ASP A 44 -18.78 11.18 4.12
N THR A 45 -18.77 9.86 4.00
CA THR A 45 -17.67 8.99 4.45
C THR A 45 -16.42 9.21 3.60
N ASP A 46 -16.58 9.36 2.27
CA ASP A 46 -15.46 9.59 1.35
C ASP A 46 -14.76 10.92 1.65
N ALA A 47 -15.56 11.95 1.99
CA ALA A 47 -15.04 13.26 2.39
C ALA A 47 -14.28 13.18 3.72
N LYS A 48 -14.82 12.49 4.72
CA LYS A 48 -14.17 12.30 6.03
C LYS A 48 -12.84 11.55 5.92
N LEU A 49 -12.75 10.58 5.01
CA LEU A 49 -11.56 9.76 4.79
C LEU A 49 -10.59 10.33 3.74
N ASN A 50 -10.88 11.52 3.18
CA ASN A 50 -10.10 12.15 2.11
C ASN A 50 -9.85 11.22 0.90
N LEU A 51 -10.83 10.40 0.52
CA LEU A 51 -10.69 9.40 -0.55
C LEU A 51 -10.59 10.03 -1.96
N ASN A 52 -10.70 11.35 -2.06
CA ASN A 52 -10.56 12.06 -3.33
C ASN A 52 -9.11 12.18 -3.81
N ARG A 53 -8.11 11.95 -2.95
CA ARG A 53 -6.69 11.98 -3.30
C ARG A 53 -6.20 10.66 -3.90
N SER A 54 -4.97 10.68 -4.40
CA SER A 54 -4.26 9.47 -4.81
C SER A 54 -3.09 9.15 -3.90
N LEU A 55 -2.83 7.85 -3.78
CA LEU A 55 -1.65 7.32 -3.10
C LEU A 55 -0.43 7.41 -4.01
N THR A 56 0.70 7.83 -3.47
CA THR A 56 1.98 7.89 -4.21
C THR A 56 2.96 6.82 -3.74
N LEU A 57 4.03 6.59 -4.52
CA LEU A 57 5.13 5.71 -4.12
C LEU A 57 5.81 6.17 -2.83
N ALA A 58 6.01 7.49 -2.66
CA ALA A 58 6.60 8.05 -1.46
C ALA A 58 5.69 7.84 -0.23
N ASP A 59 4.37 7.98 -0.40
CA ASP A 59 3.41 7.73 0.68
C ASP A 59 3.45 6.26 1.12
N LEU A 60 3.45 5.32 0.17
CA LEU A 60 3.56 3.90 0.46
C LEU A 60 4.88 3.54 1.13
N ALA A 61 5.99 4.06 0.61
CA ALA A 61 7.32 3.84 1.20
C ALA A 61 7.33 4.27 2.67
N ARG A 62 6.83 5.48 2.97
CA ARG A 62 6.73 6.02 4.33
C ARG A 62 5.89 5.13 5.25
N VAL A 63 4.71 4.70 4.82
CA VAL A 63 3.84 3.82 5.63
C VAL A 63 4.49 2.47 5.88
N LEU A 64 5.10 1.86 4.86
CA LEU A 64 5.81 0.59 5.01
C LEU A 64 7.01 0.71 5.95
N SER A 65 7.79 1.80 5.87
CA SER A 65 8.91 2.09 6.77
C SER A 65 8.43 2.17 8.21
N LYS A 66 7.40 2.97 8.45
CA LYS A 66 6.81 3.14 9.79
C LYS A 66 6.29 1.81 10.33
N ARG A 67 5.57 1.04 9.52
CA ARG A 67 5.03 -0.26 9.91
C ARG A 67 6.16 -1.25 10.25
N ARG A 68 7.26 -1.27 9.48
CA ARG A 68 8.46 -2.07 9.81
C ARG A 68 9.09 -1.64 11.14
N ALA A 69 9.24 -0.33 11.37
CA ALA A 69 9.78 0.20 12.63
C ALA A 69 8.89 -0.17 13.83
N GLU A 70 7.57 -0.01 13.71
CA GLU A 70 6.63 -0.33 14.79
C GLU A 70 6.61 -1.82 15.12
N SER A 71 6.64 -2.72 14.13
CA SER A 71 6.77 -4.14 14.43
C SER A 71 8.09 -4.51 15.07
N ARG A 72 9.23 -3.95 14.61
CA ARG A 72 10.52 -4.18 15.28
C ARG A 72 10.47 -3.79 16.75
N LYS A 73 9.76 -2.70 17.06
CA LYS A 73 9.62 -2.18 18.42
C LYS A 73 8.65 -2.99 19.28
N ARG A 74 7.53 -3.44 18.71
CA ARG A 74 6.38 -3.99 19.46
C ARG A 74 6.25 -5.51 19.40
N ASN A 75 6.88 -6.15 18.41
CA ASN A 75 6.82 -7.58 18.20
C ASN A 75 8.18 -8.21 18.53
N PRO A 76 8.37 -8.84 19.71
CA PRO A 76 9.62 -9.51 20.07
C PRO A 76 9.96 -10.70 19.15
N GLN A 77 8.99 -11.19 18.37
CA GLN A 77 9.17 -12.24 17.35
C GLN A 77 9.26 -11.66 15.93
N TYR A 78 9.57 -10.36 15.79
CA TYR A 78 9.70 -9.72 14.50
C TYR A 78 10.72 -10.46 13.62
N SER A 79 10.28 -10.86 12.44
CA SER A 79 11.13 -11.45 11.42
C SER A 79 10.79 -10.84 10.06
N LEU A 80 11.81 -10.51 9.28
CA LEU A 80 11.63 -9.98 7.94
C LEU A 80 12.80 -10.36 7.04
N SER A 81 12.69 -11.51 6.36
CA SER A 81 13.66 -11.96 5.36
C SER A 81 13.57 -11.13 4.08
N THR A 82 14.61 -11.19 3.24
CA THR A 82 14.61 -10.54 1.92
C THR A 82 13.42 -10.97 1.06
N PHE A 83 13.03 -12.25 1.11
CA PHE A 83 11.84 -12.73 0.40
C PHE A 83 10.55 -12.11 0.94
N HIS A 84 10.41 -11.98 2.26
CA HIS A 84 9.23 -11.34 2.86
C HIS A 84 9.15 -9.84 2.53
N LYS A 85 10.31 -9.17 2.43
CA LYS A 85 10.39 -7.76 1.98
C LYS A 85 9.85 -7.60 0.57
N VAL A 86 10.44 -8.33 -0.38
CA VAL A 86 10.06 -8.27 -1.80
C VAL A 86 8.59 -8.63 -1.96
N PHE A 87 8.14 -9.75 -1.40
CA PHE A 87 6.73 -10.14 -1.46
C PHE A 87 5.81 -9.09 -0.85
N GLY A 88 6.24 -8.51 0.28
CA GLY A 88 5.48 -7.49 0.97
C GLY A 88 5.34 -6.19 0.18
N SER A 89 6.40 -5.77 -0.50
CA SER A 89 6.43 -4.60 -1.36
C SER A 89 5.72 -4.86 -2.69
N SER A 90 5.75 -6.09 -3.20
CA SER A 90 4.92 -6.48 -4.35
C SER A 90 3.44 -6.30 -4.10
N ASN A 91 2.92 -6.82 -2.98
CA ASN A 91 1.51 -6.65 -2.66
C ASN A 91 1.14 -5.16 -2.47
N SER A 92 2.07 -4.36 -1.96
CA SER A 92 1.85 -2.92 -1.78
C SER A 92 1.89 -2.17 -3.11
N ALA A 93 2.80 -2.56 -4.02
CA ALA A 93 2.91 -2.01 -5.36
C ALA A 93 1.67 -2.28 -6.22
N THR A 94 0.88 -3.31 -5.92
CA THR A 94 -0.44 -3.55 -6.54
C THR A 94 -1.37 -2.34 -6.38
N LEU A 95 -1.30 -1.64 -5.24
CA LEU A 95 -2.13 -0.45 -4.99
C LEU A 95 -1.82 0.71 -5.95
N LEU A 96 -0.58 0.79 -6.46
CA LEU A 96 -0.19 1.79 -7.45
C LEU A 96 -0.35 1.28 -8.88
N THR A 97 0.07 0.04 -9.14
CA THR A 97 0.11 -0.51 -10.50
C THR A 97 -1.27 -0.87 -11.01
N ILE A 98 -2.08 -1.60 -10.24
CA ILE A 98 -3.42 -2.05 -10.67
C ILE A 98 -4.46 -0.96 -10.39
N PHE A 99 -4.40 -0.33 -9.22
CA PHE A 99 -5.40 0.65 -8.77
C PHE A 99 -5.03 2.10 -9.07
N GLY A 100 -3.82 2.38 -9.60
CA GLY A 100 -3.39 3.74 -9.92
C GLY A 100 -3.21 4.66 -8.70
N GLY A 101 -3.32 4.12 -7.48
CA GLY A 101 -3.41 4.92 -6.26
C GLY A 101 -4.80 5.50 -5.96
N ASP A 102 -5.87 5.08 -6.65
CA ASP A 102 -7.25 5.54 -6.34
C ASP A 102 -7.68 5.07 -4.93
N LEU A 103 -7.72 6.00 -3.98
CA LEU A 103 -8.03 5.69 -2.58
C LEU A 103 -9.44 5.16 -2.39
N ARG A 104 -10.41 5.53 -3.23
CA ARG A 104 -11.78 4.98 -3.13
C ARG A 104 -11.77 3.49 -3.46
N ALA A 105 -11.15 3.12 -4.57
CA ALA A 105 -11.05 1.74 -4.98
C ALA A 105 -10.18 0.92 -4.01
N ILE A 106 -9.07 1.49 -3.52
CA ILE A 106 -8.21 0.85 -2.52
C ILE A 106 -8.95 0.64 -1.20
N HIS A 107 -9.71 1.64 -0.72
CA HIS A 107 -10.48 1.51 0.51
C HIS A 107 -11.53 0.39 0.40
N ALA A 108 -12.29 0.35 -0.70
CA ALA A 108 -13.27 -0.71 -0.95
C ALA A 108 -12.61 -2.10 -1.05
N LEU A 109 -11.44 -2.20 -1.69
CA LEU A 109 -10.69 -3.44 -1.76
C LEU A 109 -10.25 -3.91 -0.37
N LEU A 110 -9.65 -3.02 0.43
CA LEU A 110 -9.05 -3.41 1.71
C LEU A 110 -10.07 -3.67 2.82
N MET A 111 -11.22 -2.99 2.79
CA MET A 111 -12.25 -3.11 3.83
C MET A 111 -13.36 -4.09 3.47
N GLU A 112 -13.70 -4.20 2.19
CA GLU A 112 -14.88 -4.95 1.72
C GLU A 112 -14.49 -6.09 0.76
N GLU A 113 -13.21 -6.22 0.40
CA GLU A 113 -12.73 -7.14 -0.65
C GLU A 113 -13.50 -6.97 -1.97
N ARG A 114 -13.95 -5.73 -2.25
CA ARG A 114 -14.87 -5.41 -3.34
C ARG A 114 -14.24 -4.48 -4.37
N LEU A 115 -14.43 -4.80 -5.65
CA LEU A 115 -14.15 -3.88 -6.76
C LEU A 115 -15.34 -2.93 -6.96
N LEU A 116 -15.06 -1.64 -7.12
CA LEU A 116 -16.11 -0.66 -7.38
C LEU A 116 -16.78 -0.91 -8.75
N PRO A 117 -18.07 -0.60 -8.91
CA PRO A 117 -18.72 -0.62 -10.22
C PRO A 117 -17.94 0.24 -11.24
N GLY A 118 -17.73 -0.30 -12.44
CA GLY A 118 -16.95 0.37 -13.48
C GLY A 118 -15.44 0.41 -13.22
N PHE A 119 -14.94 -0.36 -12.24
CA PHE A 119 -13.50 -0.52 -12.04
C PHE A 119 -12.85 -1.12 -13.28
N GLU A 120 -11.80 -0.44 -13.74
CA GLU A 120 -10.88 -0.93 -14.75
C GLU A 120 -9.46 -0.76 -14.22
N SER A 121 -8.58 -1.72 -14.52
CA SER A 121 -7.15 -1.62 -14.19
C SER A 121 -6.56 -0.31 -14.71
N PHE A 122 -5.66 0.28 -13.92
CA PHE A 122 -4.88 1.44 -14.35
C PHE A 122 -3.96 1.10 -15.55
N VAL A 123 -3.53 -0.16 -15.67
CA VAL A 123 -2.78 -0.66 -16.82
C VAL A 123 -3.74 -1.10 -17.92
N ARG A 124 -3.90 -0.25 -18.95
CA ARG A 124 -4.78 -0.47 -20.10
C ARG A 124 -4.06 -0.69 -21.43
N GLN A 125 -2.73 -0.66 -21.39
CA GLN A 125 -1.90 -0.86 -22.57
C GLN A 125 -2.01 -2.30 -23.11
N PRO A 126 -1.76 -2.52 -24.41
CA PRO A 126 -1.64 -3.87 -24.96
C PRO A 126 -0.65 -4.71 -24.15
N MET A 127 -0.93 -6.02 -24.03
CA MET A 127 -0.21 -6.98 -23.16
C MET A 127 -0.46 -6.84 -21.65
N GLY A 128 -1.20 -5.83 -21.21
CA GLY A 128 -1.58 -5.65 -19.81
C GLY A 128 -0.39 -5.45 -18.87
N LEU A 129 -0.56 -5.86 -17.61
CA LEU A 129 0.49 -5.79 -16.59
C LEU A 129 1.45 -6.98 -16.74
N THR A 130 2.66 -6.70 -17.22
CA THR A 130 3.72 -7.72 -17.32
C THR A 130 4.52 -7.85 -16.02
N MET A 131 5.18 -9.00 -15.80
CA MET A 131 6.07 -9.20 -14.65
C MET A 131 7.21 -8.17 -14.62
N MET A 132 7.75 -7.80 -15.79
CA MET A 132 8.78 -6.78 -15.90
C MET A 132 8.28 -5.42 -15.40
N GLN A 133 7.10 -4.98 -15.86
CA GLN A 133 6.49 -3.73 -15.44
C GLN A 133 6.12 -3.72 -13.96
N PHE A 134 5.59 -4.84 -13.46
CA PHE A 134 5.26 -4.99 -12.06
C PHE A 134 6.51 -4.88 -11.18
N ASN A 135 7.57 -5.63 -11.51
CA ASN A 135 8.84 -5.59 -10.78
C ASN A 135 9.52 -4.22 -10.86
N ALA A 136 9.37 -3.49 -11.96
CA ALA A 136 9.86 -2.12 -12.10
C ALA A 136 9.21 -1.13 -11.11
N THR A 137 8.04 -1.45 -10.55
CA THR A 137 7.42 -0.66 -9.47
C THR A 137 7.78 -1.19 -8.08
N VAL A 138 7.97 -2.51 -7.94
CA VAL A 138 8.35 -3.17 -6.68
C VAL A 138 9.73 -2.70 -6.20
N LEU A 139 10.73 -2.67 -7.09
CA LEU A 139 12.11 -2.40 -6.72
C LEU A 139 12.31 -0.98 -6.18
N PRO A 140 11.83 0.10 -6.85
CA PRO A 140 11.95 1.46 -6.30
C PRO A 140 11.20 1.62 -4.98
N LEU A 141 10.04 0.96 -4.83
CA LEU A 141 9.29 0.99 -3.58
C LEU A 141 10.10 0.36 -2.45
N GLU A 142 10.61 -0.86 -2.63
CA GLU A 142 11.40 -1.56 -1.60
C GLU A 142 12.66 -0.78 -1.23
N LEU A 143 13.37 -0.21 -2.21
CA LEU A 143 14.56 0.60 -1.97
C LEU A 143 14.26 1.91 -1.23
N SER A 144 13.04 2.42 -1.35
CA SER A 144 12.60 3.65 -0.68
C SER A 144 12.09 3.41 0.75
N VAL A 145 11.90 2.15 1.16
CA VAL A 145 11.49 1.83 2.53
C VAL A 145 12.69 2.01 3.47
N GLU A 146 12.70 3.14 4.17
CA GLU A 146 13.67 3.50 5.20
C GLU A 146 13.74 2.50 6.35
N GLY A 147 14.97 2.31 6.84
CA GLY A 147 15.32 1.33 7.86
C GLY A 147 16.52 0.46 7.51
N GLU A 148 17.03 0.52 6.27
CA GLU A 148 18.23 -0.24 5.83
C GLU A 148 19.22 0.55 4.96
N VAL A 149 18.84 1.61 4.24
CA VAL A 149 19.84 2.50 3.61
C VAL A 149 20.74 3.12 4.69
N GLU A 150 20.16 3.51 5.83
CA GLU A 150 20.95 4.05 6.95
C GLU A 150 21.76 2.97 7.71
N GLN A 151 21.28 1.73 7.80
CA GLN A 151 21.97 0.64 8.51
C GLN A 151 23.06 -0.02 7.67
N GLY A 152 22.87 -0.14 6.35
CA GLY A 152 23.89 -0.63 5.42
C GLY A 152 25.08 0.33 5.31
N TRP A 153 24.82 1.64 5.34
CA TRP A 153 25.88 2.66 5.39
C TRP A 153 26.58 2.71 6.76
N LYS A 154 25.85 2.54 7.87
CA LYS A 154 26.45 2.43 9.22
C LYS A 154 27.21 1.13 9.48
N ALA A 155 26.94 0.07 8.71
CA ALA A 155 27.70 -1.19 8.79
C ALA A 155 28.96 -1.20 7.90
N LEU A 156 29.14 -0.17 7.07
CA LEU A 156 30.29 0.01 6.16
C LEU A 156 31.25 1.14 6.62
N LEU A 157 30.95 1.79 7.74
CA LEU A 157 31.80 2.75 8.46
C LEU A 157 32.25 2.15 9.80
#